data_AF-A0A2V5UWX3-F1
#
_entry.id   AF-A0A2V5UWX3-F1
#
_cell.length_a   1.000
_cell.length_b   1.000
_cell.length_c   1.000
_cell.angle_alpha   90.00
_cell.angle_beta   90.00
_cell.angle_gamma   90.00
#
_symmetry.space_group_name_H-M   'P 1'
#
loop_
_entity.id
_entity.type
_entity.pdbx_description
1 polymer ?
#
loop_
_entity_poly.entity_id
_entity_poly.type
_entity_poly.pdbx_seq_one_letter_code
_entity_poly.pdbx_strand_id
1 'polypeptide(L)'
;LEAVLADKFADVEAKLEEITRAYPHDFPAALHELLANTQRELDEIKPPFVRDMRQKAPQVFKIVERRRAELIQRFFGKLFVEGQRTGMVRKDLPAELMIEILLAAVQAIVNPAKVEELGLTPKTGFASVVKVVLEGVITRKGRKT
;
A
#
# COMPACT_ATOMS: atom_id res chain seq x y z
N LEU A 1 -3.39 -23.28 -1.49
CA LEU A 1 -3.52 -21.84 -1.82
C LEU A 1 -3.23 -20.97 -0.60
N GLU A 2 -3.92 -21.18 0.53
CA GLU A 2 -3.71 -20.36 1.73
C GLU A 2 -2.28 -20.38 2.26
N ALA A 3 -1.63 -21.56 2.34
CA ALA A 3 -0.23 -21.65 2.76
C ALA A 3 0.73 -20.90 1.81
N VAL A 4 0.49 -20.97 0.50
CA VAL A 4 1.29 -20.24 -0.51
C VAL A 4 1.11 -18.73 -0.38
N LEU A 5 -0.12 -18.27 -0.11
CA LEU A 5 -0.38 -16.86 0.13
C LEU A 5 0.24 -16.38 1.44
N ALA A 6 0.19 -17.20 2.50
CA ALA A 6 0.82 -16.88 3.78
C ALA A 6 2.34 -16.72 3.62
N ASP A 7 2.99 -17.64 2.91
CA ASP A 7 4.41 -17.57 2.58
C ASP A 7 4.75 -16.30 1.78
N LYS A 8 3.98 -16.00 0.73
CA LYS A 8 4.12 -14.76 -0.04
C LYS A 8 3.97 -13.51 0.82
N PHE A 9 3.03 -13.49 1.76
CA PHE A 9 2.86 -12.36 2.67
C PHE A 9 4.03 -12.22 3.65
N ALA A 10 4.59 -13.32 4.13
CA ALA A 10 5.78 -13.30 4.99
C ALA A 10 6.99 -12.70 4.24
N ASP A 11 7.20 -13.08 2.98
CA ASP A 11 8.25 -12.50 2.13
C ASP A 11 8.07 -10.99 1.92
N VAL A 12 6.84 -10.57 1.62
CA VAL A 12 6.50 -9.16 1.45
C VAL A 12 6.76 -8.41 2.75
N GLU A 13 6.31 -8.93 3.89
CA GLU A 13 6.51 -8.31 5.20
C GLU A 13 8.00 -8.19 5.54
N ALA A 14 8.80 -9.23 5.31
CA ALA A 14 10.25 -9.20 5.53
C ALA A 14 10.93 -8.09 4.72
N LYS A 15 10.60 -7.95 3.42
CA LYS A 15 11.14 -6.87 2.57
C LYS A 15 10.71 -5.48 3.07
N LEU A 16 9.46 -5.33 3.51
CA LEU A 16 8.98 -4.06 4.06
C LEU A 16 9.69 -3.72 5.37
N GLU A 17 9.97 -4.71 6.22
CA GLU A 17 10.79 -4.52 7.41
C GLU A 17 12.22 -4.07 7.07
N GLU A 18 12.86 -4.72 6.10
CA GLU A 18 14.19 -4.33 5.62
C GLU A 18 14.23 -2.87 5.16
N ILE A 19 13.25 -2.43 4.35
CA ILE A 19 13.15 -1.03 3.90
C ILE A 19 13.09 -0.09 5.10
N THR A 20 12.26 -0.38 6.10
CA THR A 20 12.17 0.50 7.28
C THR A 20 13.45 0.57 8.11
N ARG A 21 14.31 -0.46 8.03
CA ARG A 21 15.61 -0.50 8.71
C ARG A 21 16.71 0.16 7.89
N ALA A 22 16.64 0.08 6.56
CA ALA A 22 17.66 0.58 5.65
C ALA A 22 17.69 2.12 5.54
N TYR A 23 16.54 2.77 5.76
CA TYR A 23 16.39 4.23 5.64
C TYR A 23 16.01 4.88 6.97
N PRO A 24 16.82 4.73 8.04
CA PRO A 24 16.54 5.40 9.30
C PRO A 24 16.65 6.91 9.09
N HIS A 25 15.57 7.63 9.40
CA HIS A 25 15.48 9.10 9.30
C HIS A 25 15.53 9.70 7.88
N ASP A 26 15.52 8.87 6.82
CA ASP A 26 15.37 9.34 5.43
C ASP A 26 13.96 9.06 4.93
N PHE A 27 13.03 9.96 5.27
CA PHE A 27 11.62 9.80 4.91
C PHE A 27 11.40 9.68 3.39
N PRO A 28 11.96 10.55 2.53
CA PRO A 28 11.74 10.43 1.09
C PRO A 28 12.24 9.11 0.50
N ALA A 29 13.44 8.66 0.88
CA ALA A 29 13.97 7.39 0.39
C ALA A 29 13.14 6.20 0.90
N ALA A 30 12.76 6.20 2.19
CA ALA A 30 11.90 5.19 2.78
C ALA A 30 10.54 5.13 2.07
N LEU A 31 9.92 6.28 1.79
CA LEU A 31 8.66 6.35 1.05
C LEU A 31 8.80 5.82 -0.38
N HIS A 32 9.85 6.25 -1.08
CA HIS A 32 10.10 5.82 -2.46
C HIS A 32 10.25 4.29 -2.55
N GLU A 33 11.11 3.71 -1.70
CA GLU A 33 11.33 2.27 -1.69
C GLU A 33 10.09 1.48 -1.25
N LEU A 34 9.34 1.99 -0.26
CA LEU A 34 8.08 1.38 0.16
C LEU A 34 7.08 1.29 -0.99
N LEU A 35 6.94 2.38 -1.76
CA LEU A 35 6.07 2.44 -2.93
C LEU A 35 6.57 1.55 -4.07
N ALA A 36 7.87 1.60 -4.38
CA ALA A 36 8.48 0.83 -5.44
C ALA A 36 8.39 -0.68 -5.15
N ASN A 37 8.66 -1.10 -3.91
CA ASN A 37 8.47 -2.49 -3.48
C ASN A 37 7.01 -2.93 -3.61
N THR A 38 6.07 -2.13 -3.10
CA THR A 38 4.64 -2.46 -3.20
C THR A 38 4.18 -2.59 -4.66
N GLN A 39 4.64 -1.71 -5.55
CA GLN A 39 4.33 -1.79 -6.97
C GLN A 39 4.94 -3.01 -7.65
N ARG A 40 6.14 -3.44 -7.26
CA ARG A 40 6.77 -4.69 -7.75
C ARG A 40 5.95 -5.91 -7.35
N GLU A 41 5.56 -6.00 -6.08
CA GLU A 41 4.74 -7.11 -5.57
C GLU A 41 3.37 -7.18 -6.25
N LEU A 42 2.76 -6.03 -6.55
CA LEU A 42 1.49 -5.97 -7.29
C LEU A 42 1.63 -6.27 -8.79
N ASP A 43 2.82 -6.14 -9.37
CA ASP A 43 3.07 -6.44 -10.79
C ASP A 43 3.01 -7.94 -11.10
N GLU A 44 3.35 -8.76 -10.10
CA GLU A 44 3.25 -10.22 -10.18
C GLU A 44 1.78 -10.68 -10.29
N ILE A 45 0.83 -9.86 -9.82
CA ILE A 45 -0.59 -10.17 -9.81
C ILE A 45 -1.20 -9.90 -11.20
N LYS A 46 -1.44 -10.98 -11.95
CA LYS A 46 -2.02 -10.88 -13.31
C LYS A 46 -3.55 -10.83 -13.30
N PRO A 47 -4.21 -10.12 -14.24
CA PRO A 47 -5.67 -9.99 -14.30
C PRO A 47 -6.45 -11.33 -14.26
N PRO A 48 -6.00 -12.41 -14.94
CA PRO A 48 -6.69 -13.71 -14.84
C PRO A 48 -6.73 -14.27 -13.41
N PHE A 49 -5.65 -14.10 -12.65
CA PHE A 49 -5.59 -14.54 -11.25
C PHE A 49 -6.60 -13.78 -10.39
N VAL A 50 -6.74 -12.48 -10.60
CA VAL A 50 -7.69 -11.62 -9.88
C VAL A 50 -9.14 -12.04 -10.17
N ARG A 51 -9.47 -12.32 -11.43
CA ARG A 51 -10.79 -12.80 -11.84
C ARG A 51 -11.11 -14.16 -11.23
N ASP A 52 -10.17 -15.10 -11.29
CA ASP A 52 -10.32 -16.44 -10.73
C ASP A 52 -10.50 -16.40 -9.22
N MET A 53 -9.73 -15.56 -8.52
CA MET A 53 -9.85 -15.36 -7.08
C MET A 53 -11.23 -14.82 -6.68
N ARG A 54 -11.80 -13.88 -7.46
CA ARG A 54 -13.17 -13.38 -7.27
C ARG A 54 -14.23 -14.48 -7.41
N GLN A 55 -14.12 -15.30 -8.46
CA GLN A 55 -15.14 -16.29 -8.80
C GLN A 55 -15.04 -17.57 -7.98
N LYS A 56 -13.82 -18.03 -7.71
CA LYS A 56 -13.55 -19.37 -7.16
C LYS A 56 -13.15 -19.36 -5.70
N ALA A 57 -12.65 -18.23 -5.18
CA ALA A 57 -12.08 -18.17 -3.83
C ALA A 57 -12.35 -16.84 -3.09
N PRO A 58 -13.62 -16.39 -2.95
CA PRO A 58 -13.95 -15.12 -2.30
C PRO A 58 -13.52 -15.05 -0.82
N GLN A 59 -13.48 -16.19 -0.12
CA GLN A 59 -13.02 -16.26 1.27
C GLN A 59 -11.53 -15.98 1.38
N VAL A 60 -10.75 -16.52 0.45
CA VAL A 60 -9.29 -16.31 0.37
C VAL A 60 -8.98 -14.85 0.03
N PHE A 61 -9.78 -14.23 -0.84
CA PHE A 61 -9.63 -12.81 -1.14
C PHE A 61 -9.78 -11.93 0.11
N LYS A 62 -10.76 -12.20 0.98
CA LYS A 62 -10.90 -11.46 2.25
C LYS A 62 -9.67 -11.57 3.15
N ILE A 63 -9.00 -12.72 3.16
CA ILE A 63 -7.75 -12.91 3.90
C ILE A 63 -6.64 -12.02 3.30
N VAL A 64 -6.53 -12.01 1.97
CA VAL A 64 -5.57 -11.15 1.24
C VAL A 64 -5.83 -9.68 1.54
N GLU A 65 -7.10 -9.24 1.52
CA GLU A 65 -7.46 -7.84 1.83
C GLU A 65 -7.11 -7.46 3.26
N ARG A 66 -7.41 -8.32 4.23
CA ARG A 66 -7.06 -8.09 5.63
C ARG A 66 -5.55 -7.97 5.82
N ARG A 67 -4.77 -8.90 5.27
CA ARG A 67 -3.29 -8.86 5.35
C ARG A 67 -2.71 -7.62 4.68
N ARG A 68 -3.24 -7.23 3.51
CA ARG A 68 -2.85 -5.98 2.84
C ARG A 68 -3.14 -4.76 3.72
N ALA A 69 -4.30 -4.71 4.37
CA ALA A 69 -4.65 -3.62 5.27
C ALA A 69 -3.71 -3.54 6.48
N GLU A 70 -3.40 -4.69 7.10
CA GLU A 70 -2.43 -4.79 8.20
C GLU A 70 -1.05 -4.23 7.81
N LEU A 71 -0.55 -4.61 6.63
CA LEU A 71 0.74 -4.11 6.11
C LEU A 71 0.71 -2.60 5.83
N ILE A 72 -0.34 -2.09 5.19
CA ILE A 72 -0.45 -0.65 4.92
C ILE A 72 -0.48 0.13 6.23
N GLN A 73 -1.30 -0.29 7.19
CA GLN A 73 -1.41 0.36 8.49
C GLN A 73 -0.07 0.36 9.24
N ARG A 74 0.63 -0.77 9.26
CA ARG A 74 1.92 -0.92 9.94
C ARG A 74 3.00 -0.05 9.32
N PHE A 75 3.21 -0.15 8.01
CA PHE A 75 4.36 0.44 7.34
C PHE A 75 4.13 1.91 6.93
N PHE A 76 2.99 2.22 6.31
CA PHE A 76 2.67 3.62 5.96
C PHE A 76 2.31 4.43 7.20
N GLY A 77 1.63 3.83 8.18
CA GLY A 77 1.29 4.55 9.43
C GLY A 77 2.52 4.97 10.20
N LYS A 78 3.49 4.06 10.39
CA LYS A 78 4.78 4.42 11.01
C LYS A 78 5.49 5.51 10.23
N LEU A 79 5.50 5.42 8.90
CA LEU A 79 6.14 6.41 8.03
C LEU A 79 5.46 7.79 8.14
N PHE A 80 4.14 7.85 8.21
CA PHE A 80 3.40 9.11 8.37
C PHE A 80 3.64 9.76 9.72
N VAL A 81 3.67 8.99 10.81
CA VAL A 81 4.00 9.51 12.15
C VAL A 81 5.40 10.11 12.18
N GLU A 82 6.39 9.43 11.61
CA GLU A 82 7.76 9.97 11.53
C GLU A 82 7.85 11.18 10.57
N GLY A 83 7.12 11.11 9.46
CA GLY A 83 6.97 12.22 8.53
C GLY A 83 6.37 13.46 9.19
N GLN A 84 5.41 13.29 10.09
CA GLN A 84 4.88 14.39 10.89
C GLN A 84 5.98 14.94 11.80
N ARG A 85 6.67 14.11 12.60
CA ARG A 85 7.78 14.57 13.46
C ARG A 85 8.79 15.45 12.72
N THR A 86 9.16 15.06 11.50
CA THR A 86 10.18 15.72 10.66
C THR A 86 9.64 16.84 9.74
N GLY A 87 8.32 17.07 9.74
CA GLY A 87 7.65 18.08 8.92
C GLY A 87 7.51 17.72 7.44
N MET A 88 7.71 16.45 7.07
CA MET A 88 7.49 15.92 5.72
C MET A 88 6.01 15.64 5.43
N VAL A 89 5.25 15.27 6.47
CA VAL A 89 3.80 15.07 6.44
C VAL A 89 3.10 16.18 7.21
N ARG A 90 1.96 16.65 6.71
CA ARG A 90 1.16 17.71 7.34
C ARG A 90 0.70 17.30 8.75
N LYS A 91 0.56 18.26 9.66
CA LYS A 91 0.23 18.00 11.09
C LYS A 91 -1.18 18.41 11.50
N ASP A 92 -1.93 19.02 10.59
CA ASP A 92 -3.29 19.49 10.83
C ASP A 92 -4.34 18.37 10.80
N LEU A 93 -3.93 17.16 10.41
CA LEU A 93 -4.73 15.93 10.51
C LEU A 93 -3.95 14.86 11.29
N PRO A 94 -4.62 14.02 12.10
CA PRO A 94 -3.97 12.85 12.70
C PRO A 94 -3.45 11.88 11.64
N ALA A 95 -2.29 11.26 11.89
CA ALA A 95 -1.73 10.26 10.97
C ALA A 95 -2.68 9.07 10.78
N GLU A 96 -3.37 8.68 11.85
CA GLU A 96 -4.37 7.62 11.86
C GLU A 96 -5.48 7.91 10.84
N LEU A 97 -6.01 9.13 10.83
CA LEU A 97 -7.05 9.53 9.87
C LEU A 97 -6.54 9.48 8.42
N MET A 98 -5.30 9.91 8.16
CA MET A 98 -4.71 9.82 6.82
C MET A 98 -4.57 8.37 6.34
N ILE A 99 -4.20 7.47 7.26
CA ILE A 99 -4.07 6.04 6.96
C ILE A 99 -5.43 5.39 6.73
N GLU A 100 -6.46 5.73 7.51
CA GLU A 100 -7.82 5.26 7.26
C GLU A 100 -8.31 5.68 5.87
N ILE A 101 -8.06 6.93 5.48
CA ILE A 101 -8.39 7.43 4.13
C ILE A 101 -7.64 6.64 3.06
N LEU A 102 -6.34 6.40 3.25
CA LEU A 102 -5.52 5.62 2.31
C LEU A 102 -6.06 4.19 2.18
N LEU A 103 -6.32 3.52 3.30
CA LEU A 103 -6.86 2.16 3.35
C LEU A 103 -8.21 2.07 2.64
N ALA A 104 -9.13 2.97 2.95
CA ALA A 104 -10.45 3.01 2.32
C ALA A 104 -10.35 3.20 0.81
N ALA A 105 -9.48 4.12 0.34
CA ALA A 105 -9.26 4.35 -1.08
C ALA A 105 -8.62 3.14 -1.77
N VAL A 106 -7.62 2.50 -1.15
CA VAL A 106 -6.99 1.29 -1.68
C VAL A 106 -8.01 0.15 -1.75
N GLN A 107 -8.85 -0.05 -0.74
CA GLN A 107 -9.88 -1.09 -0.75
C GLN A 107 -10.94 -0.83 -1.82
N ALA A 108 -11.39 0.42 -1.95
CA ALA A 108 -12.41 0.81 -2.92
C ALA A 108 -11.95 0.63 -4.38
N ILE A 109 -10.66 0.89 -4.68
CA ILE A 109 -10.10 0.81 -6.03
C ILE A 109 -9.44 -0.54 -6.32
N VAL A 110 -8.64 -1.06 -5.38
CA VAL A 110 -7.82 -2.27 -5.56
C VAL A 110 -8.60 -3.51 -5.09
N ASN A 111 -9.78 -3.71 -5.67
CA ASN A 111 -10.55 -4.95 -5.57
C ASN A 111 -10.91 -5.46 -6.97
N PRO A 112 -11.12 -6.78 -7.14
CA PRO A 112 -11.36 -7.41 -8.44
C PRO A 112 -12.42 -6.73 -9.30
N ALA A 113 -13.55 -6.38 -8.70
CA ALA A 113 -14.67 -5.79 -9.44
C ALA A 113 -14.30 -4.39 -9.95
N LYS A 114 -13.71 -3.55 -9.09
CA LYS A 114 -13.43 -2.16 -9.45
C LYS A 114 -12.26 -2.04 -10.42
N VAL A 115 -11.19 -2.84 -10.28
CA VAL A 115 -10.07 -2.80 -11.23
C VAL A 115 -10.51 -3.27 -12.63
N GLU A 116 -11.39 -4.29 -12.71
CA GLU A 116 -11.95 -4.76 -13.98
C GLU A 116 -12.86 -3.69 -14.60
N GLU A 117 -13.78 -3.12 -13.82
CA GLU A 117 -14.68 -2.04 -14.25
C GLU A 117 -13.93 -0.82 -14.80
N LEU A 118 -12.83 -0.45 -14.16
CA LEU A 118 -12.02 0.71 -14.54
C LEU A 118 -10.93 0.40 -15.59
N GLY A 119 -10.81 -0.85 -16.06
CA GLY A 119 -9.75 -1.26 -16.99
C GLY A 119 -8.33 -1.14 -16.40
N LEU A 120 -8.20 -1.30 -15.09
CA LEU A 120 -6.94 -1.18 -14.34
C LEU A 120 -6.36 -2.55 -13.98
N THR A 121 -5.09 -2.55 -13.59
CA THR A 121 -4.45 -3.65 -12.88
C THR A 121 -4.36 -3.30 -11.39
N PRO A 122 -4.13 -4.27 -10.48
CA PRO A 122 -3.89 -3.97 -9.07
C PRO A 122 -2.77 -2.95 -8.86
N LYS A 123 -1.69 -3.06 -9.64
CA LYS A 123 -0.56 -2.12 -9.63
C LYS A 123 -0.97 -0.70 -10.03
N THR A 124 -1.66 -0.53 -11.15
CA THR A 124 -2.04 0.82 -11.63
C THR A 124 -3.15 1.45 -10.77
N GLY A 125 -4.05 0.63 -10.22
CA GLY A 125 -5.03 1.06 -9.24
C GLY A 125 -4.38 1.58 -7.95
N PHE A 126 -3.46 0.80 -7.37
CA PHE A 126 -2.72 1.21 -6.19
C PHE A 126 -1.90 2.48 -6.43
N ALA A 127 -1.16 2.55 -7.54
CA ALA A 127 -0.37 3.73 -7.91
C ALA A 127 -1.24 4.99 -8.02
N SER A 128 -2.43 4.88 -8.62
CA SER A 128 -3.37 5.99 -8.75
C SER A 128 -3.89 6.48 -7.39
N VAL A 129 -4.28 5.57 -6.50
CA VAL A 129 -4.73 5.90 -5.15
C VAL A 129 -3.62 6.61 -4.36
N VAL A 130 -2.44 6.00 -4.34
CA VAL A 130 -1.27 6.56 -3.66
C VAL A 130 -0.98 7.97 -4.17
N LYS A 131 -0.97 8.18 -5.49
CA LYS A 131 -0.71 9.49 -6.08
C LYS A 131 -1.68 10.54 -5.52
N VAL A 132 -2.99 10.28 -5.60
CA VAL A 132 -4.01 11.22 -5.13
C VAL A 132 -3.90 11.51 -3.64
N VAL A 133 -3.74 10.46 -2.81
CA VAL A 133 -3.66 10.62 -1.35
C VAL A 133 -2.37 11.33 -0.96
N LEU A 134 -1.21 10.91 -1.49
CA LEU A 134 0.08 11.48 -1.14
C LEU A 134 0.26 12.92 -1.67
N GLU A 135 -0.31 13.27 -2.81
CA GLU A 135 -0.33 14.66 -3.28
C GLU A 135 -1.05 15.61 -2.29
N GLY A 136 -2.08 15.12 -1.59
CA GLY A 136 -2.82 15.85 -0.55
C GLY A 136 -2.22 15.78 0.87
N VAL A 137 -1.43 14.74 1.16
CA VAL A 137 -0.88 14.47 2.50
C VAL A 137 0.56 14.97 2.68
N ILE A 138 1.40 14.80 1.65
CA ILE A 138 2.82 15.17 1.69
C ILE A 138 2.96 16.68 1.47
N THR A 139 3.80 17.34 2.27
CA THR A 139 4.06 18.78 2.12
C THR A 139 4.93 19.07 0.90
N ARG A 140 5.06 20.36 0.52
CA ARG A 140 6.03 20.74 -0.53
C ARG A 140 7.46 20.29 -0.21
N LYS A 141 7.85 20.28 1.06
CA LYS A 141 9.17 19.81 1.52
C LYS A 141 9.33 18.31 1.24
N GLY A 142 8.32 17.49 1.57
CA GLY A 142 8.35 16.05 1.35
C GLY A 142 8.21 15.62 -0.13
N ARG A 143 7.76 16.52 -1.02
CA ARG A 143 7.67 16.25 -2.48
C ARG A 143 8.91 16.64 -3.27
N LYS A 144 9.80 17.47 -2.71
CA LYS A 144 11.05 17.89 -3.36
C LYS A 144 12.12 16.84 -3.09
N THR A 145 12.00 15.70 -3.75
CA THR A 145 13.01 14.65 -3.87
C THR A 145 12.86 13.98 -5.20
#